data_AF-A0A847BQW0-F1
#
_entry.id   AF-A0A847BQW0-F1
#
_cell.length_a   1.000
_cell.length_b   1.000
_cell.length_c   1.000
_cell.angle_alpha   90.00
_cell.angle_beta   90.00
_cell.angle_gamma   90.00
#
_symmetry.space_group_name_H-M   'P 1'
#
loop_
_entity.id
_entity.type
_entity.pdbx_description
1 polymer ?
#
loop_
_entity_poly.entity_id
_entity_poly.type
_entity_poly.pdbx_seq_one_letter_code
_entity_poly.pdbx_strand_id
1 'polypeptide(L)'
;DMGKEKVETKMCEMPIEPVEIAFPHEESTQILKALYELVQQHPGRKPLVLRITAKLQDIVMETDFKVADTFMEAYANSFRLKLSD
;
A
#
# COMPACT_ATOMS: atom_id res chain seq x y z
N ASP A 1 49.82 -14.65 -15.83
CA ASP A 1 48.80 -14.46 -14.79
C ASP A 1 47.46 -14.07 -15.38
N MET A 2 46.46 -14.95 -15.28
CA MET A 2 45.06 -14.61 -15.57
C MET A 2 44.44 -14.01 -14.30
N GLY A 3 44.35 -12.69 -14.24
CA GLY A 3 43.60 -11.98 -13.20
C GLY A 3 42.11 -12.24 -13.42
N LYS A 4 41.49 -12.96 -12.49
CA LYS A 4 40.05 -13.26 -12.50
C LYS A 4 39.26 -11.98 -12.23
N GLU A 5 38.56 -11.50 -13.24
CA GLU A 5 37.62 -10.39 -13.13
C GLU A 5 36.43 -10.83 -12.28
N LYS A 6 36.20 -10.12 -11.16
CA LYS A 6 35.15 -10.43 -10.19
C LYS A 6 33.85 -9.85 -10.72
N VAL A 7 33.04 -10.67 -11.37
CA VAL A 7 31.71 -10.29 -11.85
C VAL A 7 30.84 -9.95 -10.63
N GLU A 8 30.60 -8.66 -10.42
CA GLU A 8 29.63 -8.18 -9.43
C GLU A 8 28.23 -8.50 -9.95
N THR A 9 27.65 -9.58 -9.44
CA THR A 9 26.24 -9.92 -9.66
C THR A 9 25.37 -8.83 -9.02
N LYS A 10 24.98 -7.84 -9.81
CA LYS A 10 23.93 -6.89 -9.42
C LYS A 10 22.65 -7.71 -9.23
N MET A 11 22.29 -7.97 -7.96
CA MET A 11 20.97 -8.47 -7.60
C MET A 11 19.95 -7.48 -8.16
N CYS A 12 19.28 -7.85 -9.25
CA CYS A 12 18.07 -7.15 -9.67
C CYS A 12 16.99 -7.48 -8.63
N GLU A 13 16.80 -6.62 -7.64
CA GLU A 13 15.63 -6.69 -6.78
C GLU A 13 14.38 -6.57 -7.67
N MET A 14 13.57 -7.63 -7.72
CA MET A 14 12.32 -7.59 -8.46
C MET A 14 11.45 -6.45 -7.90
N PRO A 15 10.80 -5.64 -8.75
CA PRO A 15 9.90 -4.59 -8.29
C PRO A 15 8.86 -5.17 -7.35
N ILE A 16 8.79 -4.63 -6.13
CA ILE A 16 7.79 -5.05 -5.15
C ILE A 16 6.43 -4.52 -5.61
N GLU A 17 5.48 -5.42 -5.86
CA GLU A 17 4.12 -5.02 -6.24
C GLU A 17 3.46 -4.17 -5.15
N PRO A 18 2.86 -3.03 -5.51
CA PRO A 18 2.19 -2.16 -4.57
C PRO A 18 0.88 -2.77 -4.07
N VAL A 19 0.50 -2.41 -2.85
CA VAL A 19 -0.85 -2.65 -2.34
C VAL A 19 -1.71 -1.47 -2.75
N GLU A 20 -2.82 -1.74 -3.43
CA GLU A 20 -3.78 -0.70 -3.82
C GLU A 20 -5.06 -0.80 -2.98
N ILE A 21 -5.47 0.31 -2.38
CA ILE A 21 -6.72 0.43 -1.62
C ILE A 21 -7.65 1.41 -2.32
N ALA A 22 -8.83 0.93 -2.71
CA ALA A 22 -9.88 1.74 -3.30
C ALA A 22 -11.00 2.04 -2.30
N PHE A 23 -11.43 3.29 -2.22
CA PHE A 23 -12.57 3.72 -1.41
C PHE A 23 -13.33 4.86 -2.11
N PRO A 24 -14.65 4.98 -1.90
CA PRO A 24 -15.44 6.06 -2.48
C PRO A 24 -15.02 7.42 -1.95
N HIS A 25 -15.18 8.45 -2.78
CA HIS A 25 -15.11 9.83 -2.33
C HIS A 25 -16.28 10.10 -1.38
N GLU A 26 -15.96 10.45 -0.14
CA GLU A 26 -16.92 10.78 0.91
C GLU A 26 -16.48 12.09 1.61
N GLU A 27 -17.44 12.80 2.20
CA GLU A 27 -17.15 14.02 2.97
C GLU A 27 -16.47 13.71 4.32
N SER A 28 -16.66 12.51 4.84
CA SER A 28 -16.08 12.07 6.11
C SER A 28 -14.63 11.63 5.94
N THR A 29 -13.71 12.25 6.67
CA THR A 29 -12.28 11.86 6.69
C THR A 29 -11.98 10.71 7.66
N GLN A 30 -12.99 10.15 8.33
CA GLN A 30 -12.80 9.10 9.33
C GLN A 30 -12.16 7.83 8.75
N ILE A 31 -12.52 7.48 7.51
CA ILE A 31 -11.95 6.32 6.81
C ILE A 31 -10.45 6.52 6.56
N LEU A 32 -10.05 7.72 6.14
CA LEU A 32 -8.64 8.09 5.91
C LEU A 32 -7.84 8.08 7.20
N LYS A 33 -8.42 8.59 8.30
CA LYS A 33 -7.77 8.56 9.62
C LYS A 33 -7.56 7.13 10.10
N ALA A 34 -8.59 6.29 10.02
CA ALA A 34 -8.48 4.87 10.41
C ALA A 34 -7.48 4.11 9.53
N LEU A 35 -7.44 4.42 8.22
CA LEU A 35 -6.46 3.85 7.31
C LEU A 35 -5.04 4.27 7.68
N TYR A 36 -4.83 5.55 7.98
CA TYR A 36 -3.55 6.06 8.44
C TYR A 36 -3.08 5.36 9.72
N GLU A 37 -3.96 5.23 10.71
CA GLU A 37 -3.66 4.49 11.96
C GLU A 37 -3.29 3.03 11.69
N LEU A 38 -4.02 2.35 10.80
CA LEU A 38 -3.75 0.97 10.41
C LEU A 38 -2.39 0.83 9.70
N VAL A 39 -2.05 1.76 8.81
CA VAL A 39 -0.75 1.80 8.14
C VAL A 39 0.39 1.91 9.15
N GLN A 40 0.24 2.74 10.18
CA GLN A 40 1.24 2.90 11.25
C GLN A 40 1.42 1.62 12.10
N GLN A 41 0.37 0.80 12.22
CA GLN A 41 0.41 -0.46 12.96
C GLN A 41 1.03 -1.62 12.15
N HIS A 42 1.05 -1.52 10.82
CA HIS A 42 1.53 -2.56 9.91
C HIS A 42 2.60 -2.04 8.93
N PRO A 43 3.72 -1.44 9.42
CA PRO A 43 4.77 -0.92 8.54
C PRO A 43 5.51 -2.05 7.82
N GLY A 44 5.92 -1.81 6.57
CA GLY A 44 6.65 -2.80 5.79
C GLY A 44 7.37 -2.23 4.58
N ARG A 45 7.44 -3.00 3.50
CA ARG A 45 8.22 -2.66 2.29
C ARG A 45 7.37 -2.48 1.03
N LYS A 46 6.12 -2.94 1.04
CA LYS A 46 5.22 -2.81 -0.11
C LYS A 46 4.67 -1.40 -0.19
N PRO A 47 4.87 -0.65 -1.29
CA PRO A 47 4.28 0.67 -1.44
C PRO A 47 2.75 0.60 -1.33
N LEU A 48 2.15 1.61 -0.71
CA LEU A 48 0.69 1.75 -0.65
C LEU A 48 0.22 2.81 -1.64
N VAL A 49 -0.71 2.43 -2.51
CA VAL A 49 -1.40 3.32 -3.45
C VAL A 49 -2.85 3.47 -3.01
N LEU A 50 -3.34 4.70 -2.98
CA LEU A 50 -4.72 5.01 -2.64
C LEU A 50 -5.48 5.40 -3.90
N ARG A 51 -6.65 4.80 -4.11
CA ARG A 51 -7.58 5.18 -5.17
C ARG A 51 -8.88 5.69 -4.56
N ILE A 52 -9.14 6.98 -4.72
CA ILE A 52 -10.44 7.57 -4.37
C ILE A 52 -11.34 7.44 -5.60
N THR A 53 -12.40 6.65 -5.49
CA THR A 53 -13.36 6.49 -6.58
C THR A 53 -14.39 7.61 -6.55
N ALA A 54 -14.62 8.26 -7.70
CA ALA A 54 -15.54 9.39 -7.78
C ALA A 54 -16.40 9.32 -9.05
N LYS A 55 -17.52 10.05 -9.06
CA LYS A 55 -18.48 10.02 -10.18
C LYS A 55 -17.90 10.49 -11.51
N LEU A 56 -16.95 11.43 -11.47
CA LEU A 56 -16.35 12.00 -12.68
C LEU A 56 -15.11 11.23 -13.11
N GLN A 57 -14.16 11.06 -12.18
CA GLN A 57 -12.91 10.35 -12.43
C GLN A 57 -12.30 9.92 -11.10
N ASP A 58 -11.71 8.73 -11.08
CA ASP A 58 -10.93 8.25 -9.95
C ASP A 58 -9.66 9.07 -9.75
N ILE A 59 -9.33 9.34 -8.49
CA ILE A 59 -8.08 9.99 -8.10
C ILE A 59 -7.14 8.91 -7.55
N VAL A 60 -6.01 8.70 -8.21
CA VAL A 60 -4.95 7.80 -7.74
C VAL A 60 -3.87 8.63 -7.06
N MET A 61 -3.53 8.28 -5.84
CA MET A 61 -2.47 8.90 -5.04
C MET A 61 -1.42 7.85 -4.70
N GLU A 62 -0.21 8.05 -5.21
CA GLU A 62 0.97 7.35 -4.70
C GLU A 62 1.34 7.96 -3.36
N THR A 63 1.57 7.10 -2.36
CA THR A 63 1.93 7.55 -1.01
C THR A 63 3.34 7.12 -0.67
N ASP A 64 3.97 7.85 0.26
CA ASP A 64 5.25 7.44 0.85
C ASP A 64 5.09 6.27 1.85
N PHE A 65 3.87 5.78 2.06
CA PHE A 65 3.61 4.69 2.99
C PHE A 65 4.07 3.35 2.41
N LYS A 66 4.65 2.53 3.28
CA LYS A 66 5.02 1.16 2.98
C LYS A 66 4.42 0.24 4.03
N VAL A 67 3.73 -0.79 3.57
CA VAL A 67 2.96 -1.70 4.42
C VAL A 67 3.53 -3.12 4.40
N ALA A 68 3.26 -3.87 5.47
CA ALA A 68 3.61 -5.28 5.59
C ALA A 68 2.62 -6.17 4.82
N ASP A 69 3.00 -7.43 4.57
CA ASP A 69 2.11 -8.41 3.92
C ASP A 69 0.81 -8.67 4.71
N THR A 70 0.86 -8.50 6.04
CA THR A 70 -0.31 -8.68 6.92
C THR A 70 -1.31 -7.52 6.87
N PHE A 71 -0.96 -6.42 6.21
CA PHE A 71 -1.81 -5.22 6.17
C PHE A 71 -3.18 -5.49 5.52
N MET A 72 -3.22 -6.26 4.42
CA MET A 72 -4.49 -6.53 3.72
C MET A 72 -5.48 -7.34 4.55
N GLU A 73 -4.98 -8.30 5.34
CA GLU A 73 -5.81 -9.05 6.28
C GLU A 73 -6.37 -8.14 7.38
N ALA A 74 -5.51 -7.28 7.96
CA ALA A 74 -5.92 -6.32 8.98
C ALA A 74 -6.91 -5.27 8.44
N TYR A 75 -6.70 -4.81 7.20
CA TYR A 75 -7.62 -3.91 6.48
C TYR A 75 -8.97 -4.57 6.28
N ALA A 76 -9.00 -5.81 5.75
CA ALA A 76 -10.25 -6.54 5.57
C ALA A 76 -11.02 -6.68 6.89
N ASN A 77 -10.35 -7.01 8.00
CA ASN A 77 -11.00 -7.13 9.30
C ASN A 77 -11.53 -5.78 9.84
N SER A 78 -10.78 -4.70 9.64
CA SER A 78 -11.12 -3.37 10.19
C SER A 78 -12.22 -2.65 9.41
N PHE A 79 -12.31 -2.87 8.10
CA PHE A 79 -13.23 -2.13 7.23
C PHE A 79 -14.43 -2.96 6.75
N ARG A 80 -14.40 -4.30 6.88
CA ARG A 80 -15.58 -5.16 6.67
C ARG A 80 -16.66 -4.97 7.75
N LEU A 81 -16.27 -4.56 8.96
CA LEU A 81 -17.19 -4.28 10.08
C LEU A 81 -17.89 -2.92 9.99
N LYS A 82 -17.40 -1.98 9.17
CA LYS A 82 -17.96 -0.61 9.07
C LYS A 82 -19.00 -0.43 7.94
N LEU A 83 -19.24 -1.46 7.13
CA LEU A 83 -20.25 -1.47 6.06
C LEU A 83 -21.52 -2.24 6.45
N SER A 84 -21.65 -2.62 7.73
CA SER A 84 -22.76 -3.43 8.26
C SER A 84 -23.66 -2.67 9.25
N ASP A 85 -23.33 -1.42 9.55
CA ASP A 85 -24.12 -0.47 10.36
C ASP A 85 -24.65 0.66 9.46
#